data_AF-A0A935HER5-F1
#
_entry.id   AF-A0A935HER5-F1
#
_cell.length_a   1.000
_cell.length_b   1.000
_cell.length_c   1.000
_cell.angle_alpha   90.00
_cell.angle_beta   90.00
_cell.angle_gamma   90.00
#
_symmetry.space_group_name_H-M   'P 1'
#
loop_
_entity.id
_entity.type
_entity.pdbx_description
1 polymer ?
#
loop_
_entity_poly.entity_id
_entity_poly.type
_entity_poly.pdbx_seq_one_letter_code
_entity_poly.pdbx_strand_id
1 'polypeptide(L)'
;MLIPVAFLGSVCGTTEAATYIPTRLDDPAGNACPPQDCSLRGAVLAANASLGSDRIELGAGTYALTDGELPIMEALEIVGLAAGVSHIDAGGLSIIAHAFEDVPLTMRKLSLEGPPLGRAPSMPHAPVGAARIAIKADGGATLTLSAMRVVAEAGSVEIVNNTASDLIVADSLLWRVLASQPAGSITLTDSDLGFGIFGNVNPGGSEVDINILRSMIAGDDITSSGLMIETRGSVHMAYSDMVNTTNGLLFQGDSPSEVVISHLGYRSN
;
A
#
# COMPACT_ATOMS: atom_id res chain seq x y z
N MET A 1 -30.58 28.73 -49.17
CA MET A 1 -29.56 28.94 -48.12
C MET A 1 -29.09 27.56 -47.68
N LEU A 2 -27.97 27.09 -48.24
CA LEU A 2 -27.39 25.77 -47.97
C LEU A 2 -26.46 25.88 -46.77
N ILE A 3 -26.73 25.12 -45.70
CA ILE A 3 -25.87 25.02 -44.52
C ILE A 3 -24.93 23.84 -44.75
N PRO A 4 -23.60 24.05 -44.86
CA PRO A 4 -22.67 22.95 -44.95
C PRO A 4 -22.58 22.24 -43.60
N VAL A 5 -22.92 20.95 -43.57
CA VAL A 5 -22.73 20.07 -42.42
C VAL A 5 -21.26 19.64 -42.42
N ALA A 6 -20.45 20.24 -41.56
CA ALA A 6 -19.06 19.83 -41.34
C ALA A 6 -19.03 18.59 -40.44
N PHE A 7 -18.66 17.45 -41.00
CA PHE A 7 -18.37 16.22 -40.25
C PHE A 7 -17.03 16.41 -39.51
N LEU A 8 -17.08 16.62 -38.20
CA LEU A 8 -15.91 16.54 -37.33
C LEU A 8 -15.62 15.06 -37.06
N GLY A 9 -14.64 14.50 -37.75
CA GLY A 9 -14.15 13.16 -37.46
C GLY A 9 -13.35 13.17 -36.15
N SER A 10 -13.92 12.63 -35.07
CA SER A 10 -13.17 12.33 -33.86
C SER A 10 -12.11 11.27 -34.17
N VAL A 11 -10.84 11.67 -34.10
CA VAL A 11 -9.73 10.72 -34.06
C VAL A 11 -9.71 10.17 -32.65
N CYS A 12 -10.21 8.95 -32.45
CA CYS A 12 -10.05 8.21 -31.21
C CYS A 12 -8.57 7.83 -31.10
N GLY A 13 -7.77 8.68 -30.46
CA GLY A 13 -6.40 8.33 -30.12
C GLY A 13 -6.43 7.21 -29.08
N THR A 14 -5.78 6.09 -29.37
CA THR A 14 -5.51 5.09 -28.35
C THR A 14 -4.51 5.69 -27.38
N THR A 15 -4.95 5.96 -26.15
CA THR A 15 -4.06 6.33 -25.06
C THR A 15 -3.19 5.12 -24.74
N GLU A 16 -1.93 5.16 -25.16
CA GLU A 16 -0.95 4.12 -24.84
C GLU A 16 -0.33 4.40 -23.47
N ALA A 17 -0.32 3.39 -22.61
CA ALA A 17 0.38 3.46 -21.33
C ALA A 17 1.88 3.71 -21.54
N ALA A 18 2.40 4.80 -21.00
CA ALA A 18 3.80 5.15 -21.05
C ALA A 18 4.60 4.36 -19.99
N THR A 19 5.88 4.14 -20.26
CA THR A 19 6.83 3.61 -19.29
C THR A 19 7.92 4.62 -19.00
N TYR A 20 8.07 4.99 -17.73
CA TYR A 20 9.10 5.89 -17.24
C TYR A 20 10.16 5.12 -16.46
N ILE A 21 11.42 5.43 -16.69
CA ILE A 21 12.56 4.77 -16.05
C ILE A 21 13.38 5.84 -15.32
N PRO A 22 13.22 5.98 -13.99
CA PRO A 22 14.07 6.86 -13.20
C PRO A 22 15.55 6.49 -13.34
N THR A 23 16.36 7.46 -13.76
CA THR A 23 17.82 7.33 -13.89
C THR A 23 18.57 7.89 -12.68
N ARG A 24 17.86 8.61 -11.80
CA ARG A 24 18.39 9.25 -10.59
C ARG A 24 17.77 8.67 -9.32
N LEU A 25 18.58 8.66 -8.27
CA LEU A 25 18.23 8.13 -6.95
C LEU A 25 17.87 9.24 -5.95
N ASP A 26 18.19 10.49 -6.27
CA ASP A 26 17.82 11.66 -5.46
C ASP A 26 16.48 12.26 -5.92
N ASP A 27 15.91 13.15 -5.10
CA ASP A 27 14.58 13.73 -5.28
C ASP A 27 14.61 15.26 -5.41
N PRO A 28 15.07 15.77 -6.58
CA PRO A 28 15.02 17.19 -6.88
C PRO A 28 13.57 17.66 -7.07
N ALA A 29 13.22 18.77 -6.42
CA ALA A 29 11.92 19.40 -6.56
C ALA A 29 11.63 19.84 -8.01
N GLY A 30 10.40 19.61 -8.47
CA GLY A 30 9.85 20.20 -9.70
C GLY A 30 10.49 19.77 -11.03
N ASN A 31 11.30 18.70 -11.04
CA ASN A 31 11.95 18.25 -12.26
C ASN A 31 11.00 17.45 -13.17
N ALA A 32 11.06 17.74 -14.47
CA ALA A 32 10.53 16.85 -15.50
C ALA A 32 11.29 15.50 -15.50
N CYS A 33 10.80 14.51 -16.26
CA CYS A 33 11.47 13.23 -16.48
C CYS A 33 12.09 13.15 -17.89
N PRO A 34 13.15 13.92 -18.22
CA PRO A 34 13.87 13.75 -19.47
C PRO A 34 14.64 12.41 -19.48
N PRO A 35 14.98 11.85 -20.66
CA PRO A 35 15.49 10.47 -20.79
C PRO A 35 16.75 10.09 -20.00
N GLN A 36 17.51 11.06 -19.47
CA GLN A 36 18.77 10.82 -18.74
C GLN A 36 18.79 11.47 -17.36
N ASP A 37 17.76 12.23 -17.00
CA ASP A 37 17.73 13.04 -15.79
C ASP A 37 16.35 12.94 -15.14
N CYS A 38 15.91 11.71 -14.89
CA CYS A 38 14.59 11.42 -14.35
C CYS A 38 14.71 10.87 -12.92
N SER A 39 14.19 11.60 -11.94
CA SER A 39 13.99 11.10 -10.58
C SER A 39 12.69 10.30 -10.48
N LEU A 40 12.48 9.59 -9.36
CA LEU A 40 11.19 8.94 -9.08
C LEU A 40 10.03 9.95 -9.08
N ARG A 41 10.20 11.10 -8.42
CA ARG A 41 9.18 12.18 -8.46
C ARG A 41 8.94 12.69 -9.87
N GLY A 42 9.99 12.91 -10.65
CA GLY A 42 9.85 13.34 -12.04
C GLY A 42 9.06 12.33 -12.88
N ALA A 43 9.29 11.02 -12.68
CA ALA A 43 8.53 9.97 -13.34
C ALA A 43 7.05 9.96 -12.94
N VAL A 44 6.76 10.13 -11.64
CA VAL A 44 5.37 10.25 -11.14
C VAL A 44 4.67 11.48 -11.72
N LEU A 45 5.34 12.64 -11.76
CA LEU A 45 4.77 13.84 -12.36
C LEU A 45 4.51 13.68 -13.86
N ALA A 46 5.38 12.95 -14.57
CA ALA A 46 5.18 12.65 -15.98
C ALA A 46 3.99 11.70 -16.19
N ALA A 47 3.87 10.66 -15.37
CA ALA A 47 2.73 9.74 -15.39
C ALA A 47 1.41 10.45 -15.07
N ASN A 48 1.38 11.33 -14.07
CA ASN A 48 0.18 12.14 -13.75
C ASN A 48 -0.22 13.12 -14.86
N ALA A 49 0.69 13.47 -15.78
CA ALA A 49 0.40 14.34 -16.92
C ALA A 49 -0.06 13.56 -18.16
N SER A 50 -0.02 12.23 -18.10
CA SER A 50 -0.49 11.31 -19.12
C SER A 50 -1.84 10.74 -18.71
N LEU A 51 -2.69 10.43 -19.69
CA LEU A 51 -3.92 9.73 -19.39
C LEU A 51 -3.64 8.23 -19.37
N GLY A 52 -4.36 7.47 -18.54
CA GLY A 52 -4.30 6.01 -18.55
C GLY A 52 -3.40 5.42 -17.46
N SER A 53 -3.16 4.11 -17.58
CA SER A 53 -2.43 3.33 -16.57
C SER A 53 -0.95 3.23 -16.91
N ASP A 54 -0.20 4.25 -16.53
CA ASP A 54 1.23 4.33 -16.79
C ASP A 54 2.06 3.44 -15.85
N ARG A 55 3.31 3.22 -16.22
CA ARG A 55 4.25 2.38 -15.49
C ARG A 55 5.56 3.09 -15.21
N ILE A 56 6.07 2.92 -13.99
CA ILE A 56 7.40 3.34 -13.57
C ILE A 56 8.23 2.09 -13.28
N GLU A 57 9.34 1.92 -13.98
CA GLU A 57 10.29 0.82 -13.75
C GLU A 57 11.52 1.32 -12.99
N LEU A 58 11.68 0.88 -11.76
CA LEU A 58 12.83 1.21 -10.91
C LEU A 58 13.98 0.27 -11.22
N GLY A 59 15.18 0.86 -11.36
CA GLY A 59 16.43 0.13 -11.36
C GLY A 59 16.84 -0.31 -9.95
N ALA A 60 18.08 -0.77 -9.84
CA ALA A 60 18.69 -1.05 -8.54
C ALA A 60 19.10 0.24 -7.84
N GLY A 61 18.86 0.32 -6.53
CA GLY A 61 19.26 1.45 -5.69
C GLY A 61 18.16 1.92 -4.76
N THR A 62 18.48 2.99 -4.03
CA THR A 62 17.59 3.63 -3.06
C THR A 62 17.14 4.98 -3.59
N TYR A 63 15.86 5.08 -3.90
CA TYR A 63 15.20 6.31 -4.34
C TYR A 63 14.76 7.08 -3.09
N ALA A 64 15.55 8.07 -2.69
CA ALA A 64 15.27 8.88 -1.51
C ALA A 64 14.17 9.89 -1.82
N LEU A 65 13.16 10.01 -0.96
CA LEU A 65 12.13 11.04 -1.04
C LEU A 65 12.46 12.16 -0.05
N THR A 66 12.80 13.34 -0.57
CA THR A 66 13.18 14.50 0.25
C THR A 66 12.26 15.70 0.07
N ASP A 67 11.39 15.66 -0.94
CA ASP A 67 10.47 16.76 -1.31
C ASP A 67 8.99 16.36 -1.10
N GLY A 68 8.70 15.64 -0.02
CA GLY A 68 7.34 15.25 0.35
C GLY A 68 6.85 13.93 -0.25
N GLU A 69 5.57 13.61 -0.04
CA GLU A 69 4.95 12.41 -0.61
C GLU A 69 4.89 12.45 -2.14
N LEU A 70 4.73 11.28 -2.77
CA LEU A 70 4.46 11.15 -4.21
C LEU A 70 2.95 11.30 -4.46
N PRO A 71 2.48 12.37 -5.12
CA PRO A 71 1.08 12.49 -5.48
C PRO A 71 0.78 11.56 -6.66
N ILE A 72 -0.21 10.69 -6.55
CA ILE A 72 -0.66 9.79 -7.61
C ILE A 72 -2.06 10.24 -8.05
N MET A 73 -2.13 10.87 -9.22
CA MET A 73 -3.36 11.49 -9.75
C MET A 73 -3.96 10.73 -10.93
N GLU A 74 -3.21 9.79 -11.49
CA GLU A 74 -3.63 8.92 -12.58
C GLU A 74 -3.21 7.48 -12.27
N ALA A 75 -3.88 6.51 -12.88
CA ALA A 75 -3.63 5.08 -12.63
C ALA A 75 -2.15 4.77 -12.82
N LEU A 76 -1.51 4.16 -11.81
CA LEU A 76 -0.07 4.00 -11.82
C LEU A 76 0.39 2.64 -11.31
N GLU A 77 1.34 2.06 -12.04
CA GLU A 77 2.12 0.91 -11.58
C GLU A 77 3.58 1.31 -11.31
N ILE A 78 4.07 1.08 -10.09
CA ILE A 78 5.48 1.22 -9.73
C ILE A 78 6.09 -0.16 -9.54
N VAL A 79 7.10 -0.50 -10.35
CA VAL A 79 7.71 -1.82 -10.41
C VAL A 79 9.20 -1.73 -10.13
N GLY A 80 9.66 -2.37 -9.05
CA GLY A 80 11.09 -2.61 -8.84
C GLY A 80 11.61 -3.86 -9.54
N LEU A 81 12.93 -4.05 -9.49
CA LEU A 81 13.57 -5.28 -9.95
C LEU A 81 13.29 -6.45 -9.01
N ALA A 82 13.45 -6.21 -7.71
CA ALA A 82 13.16 -7.12 -6.61
C ALA A 82 13.15 -6.33 -5.28
N ALA A 83 12.45 -6.84 -4.27
CA ALA A 83 12.29 -6.14 -2.99
C ALA A 83 13.61 -5.90 -2.22
N GLY A 84 14.65 -6.68 -2.49
CA GLY A 84 16.00 -6.46 -1.94
C GLY A 84 16.96 -5.70 -2.86
N VAL A 85 16.45 -5.10 -3.94
CA VAL A 85 17.25 -4.45 -5.00
C VAL A 85 16.77 -3.02 -5.27
N SER A 86 15.46 -2.81 -5.31
CA SER A 86 14.84 -1.50 -5.51
C SER A 86 14.19 -1.05 -4.20
N HIS A 87 14.64 0.09 -3.69
CA HIS A 87 14.22 0.63 -2.40
C HIS A 87 13.64 2.03 -2.60
N ILE A 88 12.51 2.34 -1.98
CA ILE A 88 12.03 3.71 -1.84
C ILE A 88 12.23 4.10 -0.38
N ASP A 89 13.11 5.06 -0.13
CA ASP A 89 13.36 5.60 1.20
C ASP A 89 12.48 6.83 1.41
N ALA A 90 11.61 6.77 2.41
CA ALA A 90 10.71 7.86 2.76
C ALA A 90 11.46 9.12 3.23
N GLY A 91 12.76 9.07 3.54
CA GLY A 91 13.53 10.27 3.91
C GLY A 91 13.00 11.00 5.16
N GLY A 92 12.34 10.26 6.06
CA GLY A 92 11.68 10.81 7.25
C GLY A 92 10.21 11.21 7.06
N LEU A 93 9.63 11.00 5.89
CA LEU A 93 8.21 11.22 5.63
C LEU A 93 7.34 10.16 6.30
N SER A 94 6.12 10.57 6.68
CA SER A 94 5.08 9.67 7.18
C SER A 94 4.24 9.03 6.07
N ILE A 95 4.30 9.57 4.86
CA ILE A 95 3.53 9.09 3.69
C ILE A 95 4.49 9.06 2.51
N ILE A 96 4.62 7.90 1.86
CA ILE A 96 5.46 7.74 0.66
C ILE A 96 4.67 8.11 -0.59
N ALA A 97 3.43 7.63 -0.69
CA ALA A 97 2.58 7.83 -1.84
C ALA A 97 1.13 8.07 -1.43
N HIS A 98 0.45 8.90 -2.21
CA HIS A 98 -0.92 9.27 -1.98
C HIS A 98 -1.70 9.22 -3.31
N ALA A 99 -2.55 8.21 -3.45
CA ALA A 99 -3.47 8.08 -4.58
C ALA A 99 -4.77 8.85 -4.33
N PHE A 100 -5.10 9.77 -5.22
CA PHE A 100 -6.27 10.64 -5.10
C PHE A 100 -7.48 10.05 -5.85
N GLU A 101 -8.70 10.42 -5.45
CA GLU A 101 -9.92 10.33 -6.30
C GLU A 101 -10.08 9.02 -7.11
N ASP A 102 -10.18 7.86 -6.45
CA ASP A 102 -10.43 6.57 -7.12
C ASP A 102 -9.28 6.04 -8.00
N VAL A 103 -8.12 6.68 -7.95
CA VAL A 103 -6.97 6.32 -8.77
C VAL A 103 -6.31 5.03 -8.27
N PRO A 104 -6.28 3.94 -9.06
CA PRO A 104 -5.64 2.71 -8.64
C PRO A 104 -4.11 2.87 -8.60
N LEU A 105 -3.50 2.32 -7.55
CA LEU A 105 -2.06 2.26 -7.39
C LEU A 105 -1.63 0.81 -7.22
N THR A 106 -0.69 0.39 -8.06
CA THR A 106 0.00 -0.90 -7.92
C THR A 106 1.46 -0.67 -7.59
N MET A 107 1.97 -1.31 -6.54
CA MET A 107 3.39 -1.35 -6.21
C MET A 107 3.86 -2.79 -6.15
N ARG A 108 4.96 -3.11 -6.84
CA ARG A 108 5.48 -4.48 -6.84
C ARG A 108 6.99 -4.59 -6.91
N LYS A 109 7.52 -5.69 -6.36
CA LYS A 109 8.95 -6.07 -6.44
C LYS A 109 9.90 -4.98 -5.92
N LEU A 110 9.52 -4.28 -4.86
CA LEU A 110 10.34 -3.25 -4.24
C LEU A 110 10.19 -3.27 -2.72
N SER A 111 11.08 -2.58 -2.02
CA SER A 111 10.94 -2.33 -0.60
C SER A 111 10.63 -0.88 -0.31
N LEU A 112 9.88 -0.68 0.78
CA LEU A 112 9.67 0.63 1.37
C LEU A 112 10.48 0.72 2.65
N GLU A 113 11.27 1.77 2.71
CA GLU A 113 12.14 2.10 3.84
C GLU A 113 11.68 3.43 4.41
N GLY A 114 11.80 3.56 5.71
CA GLY A 114 11.43 4.74 6.46
C GLY A 114 12.60 5.12 7.34
N PRO A 115 12.51 6.25 8.04
CA PRO A 115 13.59 6.65 8.91
C PRO A 115 13.88 5.49 9.89
N PRO A 116 15.16 5.18 10.15
CA PRO A 116 15.49 4.24 11.21
C PRO A 116 14.71 4.69 12.44
N LEU A 117 14.05 3.76 13.12
CA LEU A 117 13.48 4.01 14.44
C LEU A 117 14.63 4.38 15.38
N GLY A 118 15.12 5.62 15.31
CA GLY A 118 16.21 6.09 16.13
C GLY A 118 15.73 5.97 17.55
N ARG A 119 16.31 5.02 18.32
CA ARG A 119 15.90 4.60 19.67
C ARG A 119 14.91 5.59 20.27
N ALA A 120 13.62 5.44 19.95
CA ALA A 120 12.61 6.22 20.65
C ALA A 120 12.85 5.86 22.12
N PRO A 121 13.13 6.84 23.02
CA PRO A 121 13.37 6.53 24.42
C PRO A 121 12.25 5.61 24.86
N SER A 122 12.61 4.46 25.42
CA SER A 122 11.70 3.38 25.83
C SER A 122 10.62 3.96 26.73
N MET A 123 9.54 4.43 26.11
CA MET A 123 8.39 4.98 26.77
C MET A 123 7.38 3.85 26.76
N PRO A 124 7.02 3.30 27.93
CA PRO A 124 6.12 2.14 28.02
C PRO A 124 4.71 2.42 27.48
N HIS A 125 4.42 3.65 27.06
CA HIS A 125 3.19 4.08 26.40
C HIS A 125 3.50 5.20 25.38
N ALA A 126 4.54 5.06 24.54
CA ALA A 126 4.63 5.94 23.39
C ALA A 126 3.30 5.83 22.62
N PRO A 127 2.53 6.92 22.45
CA PRO A 127 1.36 6.88 21.59
C PRO A 127 1.82 6.40 20.22
N VAL A 128 0.92 5.80 19.46
CA VAL A 128 1.14 5.05 18.21
C VAL A 128 1.76 5.90 17.06
N GLY A 129 2.53 6.96 17.32
CA GLY A 129 3.14 7.89 16.37
C GLY A 129 4.65 7.71 16.12
N ALA A 130 5.22 6.52 16.37
CA ALA A 130 6.54 6.21 15.79
C ALA A 130 6.40 6.12 14.27
N ALA A 131 7.41 6.61 13.53
CA ALA A 131 7.40 6.79 12.08
C ALA A 131 6.65 5.67 11.35
N ARG A 132 5.59 6.07 10.65
CA ARG A 132 4.74 5.19 9.87
C ARG A 132 5.10 5.44 8.42
N ILE A 133 5.32 4.38 7.66
CA ILE A 133 5.36 4.51 6.21
C ILE A 133 3.92 4.32 5.76
N ALA A 134 3.23 5.40 5.41
CA ALA A 134 1.90 5.27 4.87
C ALA A 134 1.90 5.21 3.34
N ILE A 135 1.01 4.38 2.80
CA ILE A 135 0.48 4.56 1.45
C ILE A 135 -0.96 4.99 1.64
N LYS A 136 -1.29 6.20 1.20
CA LYS A 136 -2.64 6.74 1.29
C LYS A 136 -3.36 6.53 -0.03
N ALA A 137 -4.64 6.18 0.03
CA ALA A 137 -5.49 6.07 -1.14
C ALA A 137 -6.88 6.62 -0.79
N ASP A 138 -7.39 7.52 -1.64
CA ASP A 138 -8.66 8.21 -1.45
C ASP A 138 -9.67 7.80 -2.54
N GLY A 139 -10.91 8.23 -2.40
CA GLY A 139 -12.00 8.08 -3.38
C GLY A 139 -12.64 6.70 -3.47
N GLY A 140 -11.89 5.61 -3.27
CA GLY A 140 -12.31 4.28 -3.74
C GLY A 140 -11.26 3.56 -4.59
N ALA A 141 -10.06 4.12 -4.67
CA ALA A 141 -8.91 3.53 -5.33
C ALA A 141 -8.63 2.07 -4.93
N THR A 142 -8.27 1.22 -5.89
CA THR A 142 -7.70 -0.10 -5.56
C THR A 142 -6.21 0.05 -5.27
N LEU A 143 -5.76 -0.42 -4.11
CA LEU A 143 -4.34 -0.51 -3.76
C LEU A 143 -3.87 -1.96 -3.89
N THR A 144 -2.93 -2.22 -4.79
CA THR A 144 -2.33 -3.55 -4.98
C THR A 144 -0.85 -3.54 -4.61
N LEU A 145 -0.47 -4.40 -3.67
CA LEU A 145 0.90 -4.61 -3.20
C LEU A 145 1.32 -6.05 -3.51
N SER A 146 2.36 -6.25 -4.31
CA SER A 146 2.81 -7.62 -4.65
C SER A 146 4.33 -7.79 -4.64
N ALA A 147 4.84 -8.90 -4.09
CA ALA A 147 6.28 -9.11 -3.94
C ALA A 147 6.98 -7.92 -3.23
N MET A 148 6.31 -7.36 -2.23
CA MET A 148 6.78 -6.19 -1.48
C MET A 148 7.53 -6.60 -0.22
N ARG A 149 8.43 -5.73 0.24
CA ARG A 149 9.05 -5.86 1.57
C ARG A 149 8.96 -4.55 2.33
N VAL A 150 8.35 -4.58 3.52
CA VAL A 150 8.37 -3.45 4.45
C VAL A 150 8.85 -3.94 5.81
N VAL A 151 10.04 -3.49 6.21
CA VAL A 151 10.77 -4.01 7.37
C VAL A 151 10.47 -3.27 8.67
N ALA A 152 10.59 -3.99 9.79
CA ALA A 152 10.21 -3.53 11.12
C ALA A 152 10.90 -2.25 11.59
N GLU A 153 12.17 -2.10 11.23
CA GLU A 153 12.97 -0.93 11.62
C GLU A 153 12.62 0.33 10.82
N ALA A 154 11.83 0.18 9.75
CA ALA A 154 11.45 1.23 8.82
C ALA A 154 10.04 1.81 9.09
N GLY A 155 9.23 1.17 9.93
CA GLY A 155 7.89 1.66 10.29
C GLY A 155 6.76 0.71 9.90
N SER A 156 5.52 1.08 10.24
CA SER A 156 4.32 0.35 9.83
C SER A 156 3.87 0.78 8.44
N VAL A 157 3.41 -0.15 7.61
CA VAL A 157 2.57 0.17 6.44
C VAL A 157 1.21 0.61 6.98
N GLU A 158 0.98 1.91 6.98
CA GLU A 158 -0.34 2.44 7.28
C GLU A 158 -1.09 2.73 5.98
N ILE A 159 -2.21 2.06 5.80
CA ILE A 159 -3.12 2.30 4.70
C ILE A 159 -4.28 3.09 5.31
N VAL A 160 -4.10 4.41 5.33
CA VAL A 160 -4.91 5.40 6.06
C VAL A 160 -6.03 5.95 5.20
N ASN A 161 -7.19 6.17 5.82
CA ASN A 161 -8.34 6.86 5.23
C ASN A 161 -8.76 6.27 3.90
N ASN A 162 -8.71 4.95 3.83
CA ASN A 162 -8.86 4.29 2.57
C ASN A 162 -10.33 4.16 2.26
N THR A 163 -10.96 5.19 1.71
CA THR A 163 -12.25 4.94 1.02
C THR A 163 -12.06 3.97 -0.15
N ALA A 164 -10.83 3.50 -0.45
CA ALA A 164 -10.56 2.38 -1.36
C ALA A 164 -11.66 1.35 -1.37
N SER A 165 -11.98 0.97 -2.59
CA SER A 165 -12.72 -0.25 -2.85
C SER A 165 -11.93 -1.43 -2.30
N ASP A 166 -10.67 -1.62 -2.71
CA ASP A 166 -9.95 -2.84 -2.39
C ASP A 166 -8.49 -2.61 -1.98
N LEU A 167 -8.04 -3.36 -0.97
CA LEU A 167 -6.64 -3.59 -0.65
C LEU A 167 -6.28 -5.03 -1.01
N ILE A 168 -5.35 -5.21 -1.93
CA ILE A 168 -4.86 -6.52 -2.37
C ILE A 168 -3.37 -6.63 -2.03
N VAL A 169 -3.00 -7.61 -1.23
CA VAL A 169 -1.63 -7.90 -0.84
C VAL A 169 -1.29 -9.35 -1.21
N ALA A 170 -0.24 -9.54 -2.00
CA ALA A 170 0.21 -10.85 -2.45
C ALA A 170 1.73 -11.02 -2.32
N ASP A 171 2.21 -12.22 -1.99
CA ASP A 171 3.63 -12.58 -2.03
C ASP A 171 4.54 -11.60 -1.25
N SER A 172 4.04 -10.99 -0.17
CA SER A 172 4.69 -9.84 0.47
C SER A 172 5.13 -10.12 1.90
N LEU A 173 6.22 -9.48 2.33
CA LEU A 173 6.68 -9.47 3.71
C LEU A 173 6.41 -8.08 4.31
N LEU A 174 5.34 -7.98 5.09
CA LEU A 174 4.91 -6.73 5.69
C LEU A 174 5.04 -6.80 7.20
N TRP A 175 5.86 -5.91 7.77
CA TRP A 175 6.03 -5.90 9.21
C TRP A 175 4.73 -5.60 9.96
N ARG A 176 4.08 -4.50 9.57
CA ARG A 176 2.83 -4.09 10.18
C ARG A 176 1.93 -3.51 9.12
N VAL A 177 0.66 -3.92 9.12
CA VAL A 177 -0.38 -3.38 8.27
C VAL A 177 -1.50 -2.85 9.13
N LEU A 178 -1.79 -1.56 8.99
CA LEU A 178 -2.99 -0.94 9.52
C LEU A 178 -3.83 -0.49 8.34
N ALA A 179 -4.90 -1.23 8.04
CA ALA A 179 -5.85 -0.89 6.99
C ALA A 179 -7.13 -0.40 7.64
N SER A 180 -7.25 0.93 7.74
CA SER A 180 -8.39 1.59 8.39
C SER A 180 -9.38 2.12 7.37
N GLN A 181 -10.67 1.84 7.59
CA GLN A 181 -11.81 2.34 6.82
C GLN A 181 -11.94 1.88 5.34
N PRO A 182 -11.46 0.70 4.89
CA PRO A 182 -11.74 0.24 3.53
C PRO A 182 -13.25 0.22 3.26
N ALA A 183 -13.63 0.48 2.01
CA ALA A 183 -15.03 0.51 1.59
C ALA A 183 -15.48 -0.78 0.86
N GLY A 184 -14.56 -1.63 0.41
CA GLY A 184 -14.86 -2.93 -0.21
C GLY A 184 -14.10 -4.09 0.46
N SER A 185 -13.00 -4.59 -0.11
CA SER A 185 -12.32 -5.80 0.42
C SER A 185 -10.87 -5.59 0.85
N ILE A 186 -10.42 -6.43 1.79
CA ILE A 186 -9.00 -6.64 2.10
C ILE A 186 -8.68 -8.09 1.75
N THR A 187 -7.74 -8.29 0.84
CA THR A 187 -7.23 -9.62 0.47
C THR A 187 -5.75 -9.72 0.77
N LEU A 188 -5.36 -10.71 1.57
CA LEU A 188 -3.99 -11.07 1.88
C LEU A 188 -3.74 -12.51 1.42
N THR A 189 -2.80 -12.71 0.50
CA THR A 189 -2.52 -14.03 -0.09
C THR A 189 -1.01 -14.30 -0.12
N ASP A 190 -0.59 -15.50 0.26
CA ASP A 190 0.81 -15.95 0.18
C ASP A 190 1.80 -14.94 0.82
N SER A 191 1.39 -14.32 1.94
CA SER A 191 2.13 -13.19 2.53
C SER A 191 2.45 -13.41 4.01
N ASP A 192 3.52 -12.75 4.45
CA ASP A 192 3.99 -12.75 5.83
C ASP A 192 3.68 -11.41 6.46
N LEU A 193 2.97 -11.44 7.60
CA LEU A 193 2.54 -10.27 8.35
C LEU A 193 3.06 -10.34 9.78
N GLY A 194 3.69 -9.27 10.28
CA GLY A 194 4.06 -9.21 11.70
C GLY A 194 2.85 -8.90 12.61
N PHE A 195 2.16 -7.80 12.30
CA PHE A 195 0.96 -7.37 12.99
C PHE A 195 -0.06 -6.73 12.04
N GLY A 196 -1.33 -7.13 12.15
CA GLY A 196 -2.42 -6.62 11.35
C GLY A 196 -3.51 -5.95 12.18
N ILE A 197 -3.97 -4.78 11.75
CA ILE A 197 -5.26 -4.22 12.12
C ILE A 197 -6.05 -4.01 10.84
N PHE A 198 -7.12 -4.75 10.66
CA PHE A 198 -8.00 -4.67 9.50
C PHE A 198 -9.37 -4.26 9.95
N GLY A 199 -9.89 -3.14 9.46
CA GLY A 199 -11.29 -2.84 9.75
C GLY A 199 -11.71 -1.40 9.65
N ASN A 200 -13.00 -1.21 9.95
CA ASN A 200 -13.62 0.09 10.03
C ASN A 200 -13.56 0.63 11.46
N VAL A 201 -12.62 1.54 11.73
CA VAL A 201 -12.48 2.17 13.05
C VAL A 201 -13.60 3.18 13.35
N ASN A 202 -14.51 3.45 12.42
CA ASN A 202 -15.63 4.37 12.61
C ASN A 202 -16.95 3.61 12.80
N PRO A 203 -17.71 3.89 13.89
CA PRO A 203 -19.03 3.33 14.07
C PRO A 203 -19.94 3.68 12.88
N GLY A 204 -20.46 2.66 12.20
CA GLY A 204 -21.41 2.84 11.08
C GLY A 204 -20.78 2.96 9.69
N GLY A 205 -19.50 2.66 9.52
CA GLY A 205 -18.89 2.62 8.20
C GLY A 205 -19.29 1.39 7.35
N SER A 206 -18.75 1.32 6.13
CA SER A 206 -19.05 0.29 5.13
C SER A 206 -18.73 -1.14 5.59
N GLU A 207 -19.43 -2.12 5.01
CA GLU A 207 -19.09 -3.54 5.13
C GLU A 207 -17.76 -3.83 4.43
N VAL A 208 -16.87 -4.58 5.09
CA VAL A 208 -15.56 -4.91 4.55
C VAL A 208 -15.35 -6.42 4.54
N ASP A 209 -15.17 -6.99 3.36
CA ASP A 209 -14.83 -8.41 3.25
C ASP A 209 -13.33 -8.62 3.43
N ILE A 210 -12.94 -9.49 4.37
CA ILE A 210 -11.54 -9.77 4.69
C ILE A 210 -11.23 -11.21 4.31
N ASN A 211 -10.29 -11.39 3.38
CA ASN A 211 -9.86 -12.66 2.85
C ASN A 211 -8.36 -12.87 3.13
N ILE A 212 -8.02 -13.88 3.92
CA ILE A 212 -6.63 -14.20 4.28
C ILE A 212 -6.35 -15.64 3.90
N LEU A 213 -5.51 -15.85 2.89
CA LEU A 213 -5.22 -17.16 2.33
C LEU A 213 -3.73 -17.45 2.33
N ARG A 214 -3.34 -18.66 2.74
CA ARG A 214 -1.95 -19.14 2.64
C ARG A 214 -0.91 -18.16 3.21
N SER A 215 -1.28 -17.47 4.29
CA SER A 215 -0.47 -16.38 4.86
C SER A 215 0.02 -16.73 6.25
N MET A 216 1.15 -16.15 6.65
CA MET A 216 1.70 -16.30 7.99
C MET A 216 1.53 -14.98 8.76
N ILE A 217 0.93 -15.03 9.95
CA ILE A 217 0.94 -13.93 10.91
C ILE A 217 1.90 -14.30 12.05
N ALA A 218 3.06 -13.65 12.10
CA ALA A 218 4.14 -13.98 13.02
C ALA A 218 4.48 -12.80 13.93
N GLY A 219 4.30 -12.94 15.25
CA GLY A 219 4.76 -11.92 16.19
C GLY A 219 6.28 -11.93 16.40
N ASP A 220 6.84 -10.77 16.77
CA ASP A 220 8.26 -10.54 17.10
C ASP A 220 8.50 -10.26 18.59
N ASP A 221 7.70 -10.85 19.48
CA ASP A 221 7.78 -10.67 20.95
C ASP A 221 7.47 -9.25 21.47
N ILE A 222 6.98 -8.32 20.64
CA ILE A 222 6.43 -7.05 21.13
C ILE A 222 5.05 -7.24 21.77
N THR A 223 4.66 -6.30 22.64
CA THR A 223 3.42 -6.35 23.44
C THR A 223 2.12 -6.38 22.61
N SER A 224 2.19 -6.18 21.29
CA SER A 224 1.04 -6.16 20.39
C SER A 224 1.38 -6.81 19.06
N SER A 225 1.24 -8.14 18.98
CA SER A 225 1.34 -8.92 17.74
C SER A 225 0.09 -9.78 17.55
N GLY A 226 -0.17 -10.22 16.31
CA GLY A 226 -1.41 -10.91 15.93
C GLY A 226 -2.26 -10.12 14.94
N LEU A 227 -3.54 -10.45 14.89
CA LEU A 227 -4.48 -9.88 13.93
C LEU A 227 -5.72 -9.37 14.65
N MET A 228 -6.00 -8.08 14.52
CA MET A 228 -7.23 -7.44 14.99
C MET A 228 -8.13 -7.15 13.80
N ILE A 229 -9.39 -7.58 13.87
CA ILE A 229 -10.39 -7.41 12.83
C ILE A 229 -11.60 -6.65 13.38
N GLU A 230 -12.01 -5.60 12.68
CA GLU A 230 -13.22 -4.82 12.95
C GLU A 230 -14.02 -4.67 11.66
N THR A 231 -15.04 -5.50 11.44
CA THR A 231 -15.84 -5.45 10.22
C THR A 231 -17.28 -5.90 10.43
N ARG A 232 -18.16 -5.45 9.54
CA ARG A 232 -19.53 -5.95 9.34
C ARG A 232 -19.65 -6.92 8.17
N GLY A 233 -18.64 -6.96 7.30
CA GLY A 233 -18.57 -7.89 6.17
C GLY A 233 -18.19 -9.30 6.63
N SER A 234 -17.81 -10.12 5.67
CA SER A 234 -17.37 -11.49 5.92
C SER A 234 -15.87 -11.55 6.22
N VAL A 235 -15.47 -12.57 7.00
CA VAL A 235 -14.06 -12.84 7.29
C VAL A 235 -13.76 -14.29 6.93
N HIS A 236 -12.89 -14.48 5.95
CA HIS A 236 -12.50 -15.78 5.42
C HIS A 236 -10.99 -15.96 5.62
N MET A 237 -10.61 -16.91 6.47
CA MET A 237 -9.21 -17.28 6.70
C MET A 237 -8.99 -18.74 6.35
N ALA A 238 -8.06 -19.02 5.44
CA ALA A 238 -7.81 -20.36 4.94
C ALA A 238 -6.31 -20.69 4.83
N TYR A 239 -5.92 -21.90 5.25
CA TYR A 239 -4.57 -22.44 5.08
C TYR A 239 -3.46 -21.51 5.58
N SER A 240 -3.71 -20.81 6.68
CA SER A 240 -2.84 -19.77 7.21
C SER A 240 -2.26 -20.20 8.56
N ASP A 241 -1.13 -19.62 8.94
CA ASP A 241 -0.48 -19.88 10.22
C ASP A 241 -0.42 -18.62 11.07
N MET A 242 -0.61 -18.77 12.37
CA MET A 242 -0.44 -17.73 13.39
C MET A 242 0.54 -18.24 14.43
N VAL A 243 1.68 -17.58 14.53
CA VAL A 243 2.79 -18.03 15.38
C VAL A 243 3.32 -16.88 16.22
N ASN A 244 3.63 -17.16 17.49
CA ASN A 244 4.29 -16.22 18.40
C ASN A 244 3.54 -14.87 18.56
N THR A 245 2.22 -14.91 18.44
CA THR A 245 1.37 -13.71 18.54
C THR A 245 0.92 -13.48 19.99
N THR A 246 1.00 -12.25 20.49
CA THR A 246 0.55 -11.88 21.84
C THR A 246 -0.99 -11.86 21.94
N ASN A 247 -1.67 -11.35 20.90
CA ASN A 247 -3.13 -11.18 20.91
C ASN A 247 -3.89 -12.25 20.12
N GLY A 248 -3.18 -13.13 19.38
CA GLY A 248 -3.85 -14.10 18.51
C GLY A 248 -4.72 -13.41 17.45
N LEU A 249 -5.89 -13.98 17.19
CA LEU A 249 -6.94 -13.42 16.34
C LEU A 249 -8.02 -12.77 17.22
N LEU A 250 -8.19 -11.46 17.08
CA LEU A 250 -9.13 -10.67 17.86
C LEU A 250 -10.17 -10.05 16.92
N PHE A 251 -11.45 -10.24 17.23
CA PHE A 251 -12.54 -9.47 16.63
C PHE A 251 -12.96 -8.37 17.61
N GLN A 252 -12.94 -7.12 17.18
CA GLN A 252 -13.25 -5.97 18.01
C GLN A 252 -14.25 -5.04 17.29
N GLY A 253 -15.12 -4.39 18.05
CA GLY A 253 -16.07 -3.40 17.52
C GLY A 253 -17.30 -4.05 16.92
N ASP A 254 -17.49 -3.85 15.61
CA ASP A 254 -18.61 -4.41 14.87
C ASP A 254 -18.55 -5.95 14.78
N SER A 255 -19.72 -6.58 14.58
CA SER A 255 -19.82 -8.03 14.41
C SER A 255 -19.79 -8.39 12.92
N PRO A 256 -18.87 -9.25 12.47
CA PRO A 256 -18.84 -9.72 11.08
C PRO A 256 -20.13 -10.49 10.75
N SER A 257 -20.58 -10.38 9.50
CA SER A 257 -21.76 -11.11 9.01
C SER A 257 -21.50 -12.61 8.90
N GLU A 258 -20.25 -12.99 8.64
CA GLU A 258 -19.79 -14.37 8.55
C GLU A 258 -18.32 -14.46 8.97
N VAL A 259 -17.95 -15.53 9.68
CA VAL A 259 -16.55 -15.88 9.95
C VAL A 259 -16.30 -17.33 9.55
N VAL A 260 -15.49 -17.54 8.53
CA VAL A 260 -15.04 -18.86 8.07
C VAL A 260 -13.54 -18.99 8.31
N ILE A 261 -13.16 -19.90 9.21
CA ILE A 261 -11.76 -20.23 9.46
C ILE A 261 -11.55 -21.70 9.10
N SER A 262 -10.66 -21.97 8.15
CA SER A 262 -10.34 -23.31 7.69
C SER A 262 -8.84 -23.54 7.65
N HIS A 263 -8.36 -24.63 8.26
CA HIS A 263 -6.93 -24.96 8.27
C HIS A 263 -6.03 -23.84 8.81
N LEU A 264 -6.42 -23.23 9.94
CA LEU A 264 -5.58 -22.28 10.67
C LEU A 264 -4.64 -23.03 11.61
N GLY A 265 -3.34 -22.96 11.36
CA GLY A 265 -2.33 -23.38 12.33
C GLY A 265 -2.14 -22.29 13.37
N TYR A 266 -2.30 -22.60 14.65
CA TYR A 266 -2.06 -21.64 15.74
C TYR A 266 -1.01 -22.20 16.70
N ARG A 267 0.06 -21.44 16.96
CA ARG A 267 1.11 -21.79 17.92
C ARG A 267 1.36 -20.59 18.82
N SER A 268 0.99 -20.73 20.09
CA SER A 268 1.35 -19.74 21.11
C SER A 268 2.83 -19.85 21.45
N ASN A 269 3.37 -18.76 22.01
CA ASN A 269 4.61 -18.78 22.77
C ASN A 269 4.51 -19.68 24.02
#